data_AF-G8NUW0-F1
#
_entry.id   AF-G8NUW0-F1
#
_cell.length_a   1.000
_cell.length_b   1.000
_cell.length_c   1.000
_cell.angle_alpha   90.00
_cell.angle_beta   90.00
_cell.angle_gamma   90.00
#
_symmetry.space_group_name_H-M   'P 1'
#
loop_
_entity.id
_entity.type
_entity.pdbx_description
1 polymer ?
#
loop_
_entity_poly.entity_id
_entity_poly.type
_entity_poly.pdbx_seq_one_letter_code
_entity_poly.pdbx_strand_id
1 'polypeptide(L)'
;MRAQERHLRQSGIPGFCGLTVTLFCLALCMRAQASVAVLVEQPYGGLSRINPAGHSAVYLDHVCAESPTKLRACREGELGVVLSRYDGIDHYDWLAMPLVSYLYAVDSPEQIPETMDRAGEILIRDAYRRAHLQAIAPDLEDGKAPPGNWYQLVGSSYDRTIYGFSVKTTPEQDAGLIAAFNDRKNVERYNGAFINCADFVRVTINRFYPHAIHRNFIGDFGITSPKSVARGLAHYSVKHPETGLQVFVIPQVKGEIPRSHAIQGVSESLLKKYGVPLIVLSPTTTAAIFVAYISHDRFAMPKNAPTLDLREAEAKNVAVAKPVVPSGRTVLTKAGTVVPAATVTPGTVASPATANGVTEE
;
A
#
# COMPACT_ATOMS: atom_id res chain seq x y z
N MET A 1 -47.63 -79.71 -0.23
CA MET A 1 -48.13 -78.98 0.95
C MET A 1 -47.24 -77.75 1.18
N ARG A 2 -47.87 -76.56 1.25
CA ARG A 2 -47.50 -75.30 1.97
C ARG A 2 -46.02 -74.88 2.01
N ALA A 3 -45.56 -73.82 1.34
CA ALA A 3 -45.85 -72.37 1.47
C ALA A 3 -45.07 -71.64 2.59
N GLN A 4 -44.58 -70.44 2.22
CA GLN A 4 -44.17 -69.27 3.03
C GLN A 4 -42.80 -69.26 3.73
N GLU A 5 -42.10 -68.14 3.92
CA GLU A 5 -41.96 -66.79 3.31
C GLU A 5 -40.94 -66.02 4.19
N ARG A 6 -40.12 -65.16 3.55
CA ARG A 6 -39.59 -63.86 4.04
C ARG A 6 -38.49 -63.73 5.13
N HIS A 7 -37.52 -62.88 4.76
CA HIS A 7 -36.99 -61.66 5.43
C HIS A 7 -35.48 -61.58 5.77
N LEU A 8 -34.82 -60.62 5.08
CA LEU A 8 -33.85 -59.61 5.54
C LEU A 8 -32.40 -60.02 5.90
N ARG A 9 -31.43 -59.56 5.10
CA ARG A 9 -30.63 -58.35 5.40
C ARG A 9 -29.63 -57.99 4.29
N GLN A 10 -29.73 -56.76 3.79
CA GLN A 10 -28.67 -56.01 3.11
C GLN A 10 -27.70 -55.43 4.17
N SER A 11 -26.41 -55.45 3.86
CA SER A 11 -25.33 -54.61 4.43
C SER A 11 -24.10 -54.83 3.54
N GLY A 12 -23.40 -53.87 2.94
CA GLY A 12 -23.23 -52.45 3.24
C GLY A 12 -21.71 -52.15 3.25
N ILE A 13 -21.16 -51.79 2.08
CA ILE A 13 -20.08 -50.81 1.77
C ILE A 13 -18.78 -50.79 2.64
N PRO A 14 -17.60 -50.55 2.02
CA PRO A 14 -16.80 -49.40 2.48
C PRO A 14 -16.30 -48.51 1.32
N GLY A 15 -16.98 -47.37 1.13
CA GLY A 15 -16.58 -46.22 0.33
C GLY A 15 -15.76 -45.23 1.15
N PHE A 16 -14.84 -45.76 1.96
CA PHE A 16 -14.04 -44.95 2.91
C PHE A 16 -12.68 -44.51 2.33
N CYS A 17 -12.25 -45.07 1.19
CA CYS A 17 -10.93 -44.79 0.63
C CYS A 17 -10.91 -43.59 -0.34
N GLY A 18 -12.04 -43.29 -1.01
CA GLY A 18 -12.13 -42.15 -1.93
C GLY A 18 -12.29 -40.79 -1.23
N LEU A 19 -12.91 -40.76 -0.04
CA LEU A 19 -13.21 -39.52 0.66
C LEU A 19 -11.95 -38.92 1.31
N THR A 20 -11.04 -39.75 1.82
CA THR A 20 -9.80 -39.33 2.50
C THR A 20 -8.76 -38.75 1.55
N VAL A 21 -8.63 -39.28 0.34
CA VAL A 21 -7.73 -38.71 -0.69
C VAL A 21 -8.24 -37.35 -1.20
N THR A 22 -9.57 -37.20 -1.32
CA THR A 22 -10.18 -35.94 -1.76
C THR A 22 -10.06 -34.83 -0.69
N LEU A 23 -10.17 -35.18 0.59
CA LEU A 23 -9.95 -34.26 1.72
C LEU A 23 -8.47 -33.84 1.88
N PHE A 24 -7.52 -34.73 1.59
CA PHE A 24 -6.09 -34.40 1.65
C PHE A 24 -5.66 -33.46 0.50
N CYS A 25 -6.25 -33.60 -0.70
CA CYS A 25 -6.03 -32.68 -1.82
C CYS A 25 -6.67 -31.29 -1.61
N LEU A 26 -7.78 -31.20 -0.86
CA LEU A 26 -8.38 -29.90 -0.48
C LEU A 26 -7.61 -29.18 0.64
N ALA A 27 -6.91 -29.92 1.51
CA ALA A 27 -6.07 -29.35 2.57
C ALA A 27 -4.75 -28.73 2.06
N LEU A 28 -4.28 -29.10 0.85
CA LEU A 28 -3.12 -28.50 0.18
C LEU A 28 -3.41 -27.15 -0.50
N CYS A 29 -4.67 -26.68 -0.48
CA CYS A 29 -5.08 -25.42 -1.11
C CYS A 29 -5.07 -24.20 -0.16
N MET A 30 -4.74 -24.36 1.12
CA MET A 30 -4.37 -23.21 1.95
C MET A 30 -2.91 -22.86 1.71
N ARG A 31 -2.58 -22.40 0.49
CA ARG A 31 -1.32 -21.68 0.30
C ARG A 31 -1.44 -20.41 1.13
N ALA A 32 -0.65 -20.30 2.20
CA ALA A 32 -0.39 -19.03 2.87
C ALA A 32 -0.07 -18.02 1.75
N GLN A 33 -0.98 -17.07 1.56
CA GLN A 33 -0.85 -16.08 0.51
C GLN A 33 0.03 -14.99 1.07
N ALA A 34 1.21 -14.83 0.46
CA ALA A 34 2.07 -13.70 0.72
C ALA A 34 1.48 -12.43 0.10
N SER A 35 1.95 -11.27 0.55
CA SER A 35 1.60 -10.00 -0.06
C SER A 35 2.78 -9.04 -0.11
N VAL A 36 2.73 -8.16 -1.11
CA VAL A 36 3.64 -7.03 -1.26
C VAL A 36 2.82 -5.76 -1.35
N ALA A 37 3.21 -4.74 -0.60
CA ALA A 37 2.57 -3.43 -0.63
C ALA A 37 3.52 -2.33 -1.08
N VAL A 38 2.99 -1.43 -1.91
CA VAL A 38 3.61 -0.13 -2.14
C VAL A 38 3.21 0.79 -0.99
N LEU A 39 4.18 1.22 -0.19
CA LEU A 39 4.00 2.27 0.79
C LEU A 39 4.21 3.62 0.12
N VAL A 40 3.23 4.50 0.23
CA VAL A 40 3.23 5.86 -0.31
C VAL A 40 3.15 6.82 0.86
N GLU A 41 4.25 7.51 1.11
CA GLU A 41 4.43 8.27 2.34
C GLU A 41 4.32 9.76 2.08
N GLN A 42 3.51 10.43 2.89
CA GLN A 42 3.27 11.85 2.70
C GLN A 42 4.53 12.70 2.91
N PRO A 43 4.69 13.81 2.17
CA PRO A 43 5.71 14.81 2.48
C PRO A 43 5.39 15.52 3.81
N TYR A 44 6.43 15.92 4.55
CA TYR A 44 6.31 16.63 5.83
C TYR A 44 7.38 17.70 5.99
N GLY A 45 7.24 18.52 7.03
CA GLY A 45 8.22 19.55 7.41
C GLY A 45 8.46 20.61 6.34
N GLY A 46 9.55 21.36 6.47
CA GLY A 46 9.95 22.39 5.50
C GLY A 46 10.24 21.83 4.10
N LEU A 47 10.64 20.56 4.01
CA LEU A 47 10.91 19.86 2.75
C LEU A 47 9.65 19.67 1.90
N SER A 48 8.47 19.51 2.51
CA SER A 48 7.19 19.49 1.78
C SER A 48 6.94 20.77 0.97
N ARG A 49 7.50 21.91 1.41
CA ARG A 49 7.42 23.15 0.66
C ARG A 49 8.23 23.04 -0.62
N ILE A 50 9.31 22.27 -0.70
CA ILE A 50 10.22 22.20 -1.85
C ILE A 50 9.93 20.98 -2.74
N ASN A 51 9.66 19.82 -2.15
CA ASN A 51 9.35 18.58 -2.84
C ASN A 51 8.09 17.91 -2.22
N PRO A 52 6.89 18.15 -2.76
CA PRO A 52 5.64 17.58 -2.25
C PRO A 52 5.36 16.16 -2.80
N ALA A 53 6.35 15.50 -3.42
CA ALA A 53 6.18 14.15 -3.94
C ALA A 53 6.06 13.10 -2.84
N GLY A 54 6.66 13.35 -1.66
CA GLY A 54 6.72 12.39 -0.56
C GLY A 54 7.81 11.33 -0.75
N HIS A 55 7.61 10.15 -0.17
CA HIS A 55 8.51 9.00 -0.30
C HIS A 55 7.73 7.73 -0.69
N SER A 56 8.42 6.70 -1.17
CA SER A 56 7.80 5.40 -1.39
C SER A 56 8.75 4.25 -1.06
N ALA A 57 8.19 3.20 -0.47
CA ALA A 57 8.91 2.00 -0.07
C ALA A 57 8.11 0.74 -0.44
N VAL A 58 8.73 -0.44 -0.33
CA VAL A 58 8.10 -1.74 -0.55
C VAL A 58 7.97 -2.45 0.77
N TYR A 59 6.76 -2.82 1.18
CA TYR A 59 6.51 -3.67 2.33
C TYR A 59 6.21 -5.10 1.87
N LEU A 60 6.84 -6.09 2.51
CA LEU A 60 6.63 -7.52 2.26
C LEU A 60 6.31 -8.17 3.60
N ASP A 61 5.19 -8.89 3.69
CA ASP A 61 4.72 -9.49 4.94
C ASP A 61 5.29 -10.90 5.20
N HIS A 62 5.85 -11.57 4.18
CA HIS A 62 6.48 -12.90 4.30
C HIS A 62 8.00 -12.89 4.05
N VAL A 63 8.57 -11.71 3.79
CA VAL A 63 10.02 -11.49 3.71
C VAL A 63 10.46 -10.66 4.90
N CYS A 64 11.53 -11.09 5.56
CA CYS A 64 12.05 -10.48 6.77
C CYS A 64 13.52 -10.11 6.60
N ALA A 65 13.99 -9.15 7.40
CA ALA A 65 15.41 -8.81 7.45
C ALA A 65 16.19 -9.87 8.25
N GLU A 66 17.28 -10.37 7.68
CA GLU A 66 18.34 -11.05 8.45
C GLU A 66 19.32 -10.01 9.02
N SER A 67 19.57 -8.96 8.24
CA SER A 67 20.27 -7.73 8.63
C SER A 67 19.72 -6.58 7.77
N PRO A 68 20.10 -5.32 8.01
CA PRO A 68 19.61 -4.21 7.19
C PRO A 68 19.97 -4.32 5.69
N THR A 69 20.87 -5.22 5.30
CA THR A 69 21.33 -5.40 3.91
C THR A 69 21.12 -6.82 3.39
N LYS A 70 20.42 -7.69 4.15
CA LYS A 70 20.20 -9.09 3.78
C LYS A 70 18.79 -9.55 4.13
N LEU A 71 18.14 -10.20 3.18
CA LEU A 71 16.77 -10.71 3.30
C LEU A 71 16.72 -12.20 3.61
N ARG A 72 15.62 -12.64 4.20
CA ARG A 72 15.28 -14.04 4.43
C ARG A 72 13.75 -14.20 4.44
N ALA A 73 13.28 -15.44 4.41
CA ALA A 73 11.88 -15.70 4.72
C ALA A 73 11.57 -15.33 6.18
N CYS A 74 10.35 -14.87 6.43
CA CYS A 74 9.86 -14.65 7.78
C CYS A 74 9.68 -15.97 8.54
N ARG A 75 9.86 -15.87 9.85
CA ARG A 75 9.50 -16.88 10.85
C ARG A 75 8.08 -16.59 11.34
N GLU A 76 7.50 -17.56 12.04
CA GLU A 76 6.19 -17.37 12.68
C GLU A 76 6.20 -16.16 13.62
N GLY A 77 5.14 -15.35 13.56
CA GLY A 77 4.98 -14.13 14.36
C GLY A 77 5.72 -12.90 13.84
N GLU A 78 6.56 -13.02 12.80
CA GLU A 78 7.19 -11.85 12.22
C GLU A 78 6.24 -11.06 11.31
N LEU A 79 6.37 -9.73 11.36
CA LEU A 79 5.52 -8.78 10.64
C LEU A 79 6.10 -8.35 9.28
N GLY A 80 7.17 -9.00 8.82
CA GLY A 80 7.79 -8.66 7.55
C GLY A 80 8.75 -7.46 7.59
N VAL A 81 9.07 -6.97 6.39
CA VAL A 81 10.14 -5.99 6.16
C VAL A 81 9.68 -4.87 5.24
N VAL A 82 10.19 -3.68 5.49
CA VAL A 82 10.13 -2.54 4.57
C VAL A 82 11.49 -2.39 3.89
N LEU A 83 11.48 -2.51 2.57
CA LEU A 83 12.61 -2.20 1.70
C LEU A 83 12.47 -0.75 1.24
N SER A 84 13.48 0.05 1.57
CA SER A 84 13.50 1.47 1.25
C SER A 84 14.83 1.87 0.63
N ARG A 85 14.77 2.84 -0.28
CA ARG A 85 15.94 3.47 -0.90
C ARG A 85 15.99 4.92 -0.49
N TYR A 86 17.07 5.30 0.18
CA TYR A 86 17.39 6.69 0.51
C TYR A 86 18.74 7.07 -0.06
N ASP A 87 18.98 8.37 -0.14
CA ASP A 87 20.24 8.97 -0.56
C ASP A 87 21.22 9.04 0.62
N GLY A 88 22.46 8.61 0.41
CA GLY A 88 23.59 8.84 1.31
C GLY A 88 23.55 8.08 2.63
N ILE A 89 23.14 6.80 2.62
CA ILE A 89 23.19 5.94 3.82
C ILE A 89 24.21 4.81 3.60
N ASP A 90 25.40 4.99 4.17
CA ASP A 90 26.53 4.02 4.16
C ASP A 90 26.78 3.36 2.79
N HIS A 91 26.59 4.12 1.71
CA HIS A 91 26.74 3.69 0.32
C HIS A 91 25.87 2.49 -0.10
N TYR A 92 24.78 2.19 0.62
CA TYR A 92 23.81 1.17 0.24
C TYR A 92 22.72 1.72 -0.68
N ASP A 93 22.32 0.94 -1.68
CA ASP A 93 21.27 1.29 -2.63
C ASP A 93 19.86 1.05 -2.09
N TRP A 94 19.74 0.15 -1.12
CA TRP A 94 18.51 -0.16 -0.42
C TRP A 94 18.84 -0.71 0.96
N LEU A 95 17.91 -0.51 1.89
CA LEU A 95 17.98 -1.05 3.24
C LEU A 95 16.66 -1.72 3.62
N ALA A 96 16.77 -2.74 4.47
CA ALA A 96 15.68 -3.58 4.93
C ALA A 96 15.46 -3.38 6.43
N MET A 97 14.30 -2.81 6.77
CA MET A 97 13.93 -2.53 8.16
C MET A 97 12.71 -3.34 8.57
N PRO A 98 12.69 -3.99 9.74
CA PRO A 98 11.47 -4.61 10.26
C PRO A 98 10.31 -3.61 10.26
N LEU A 99 9.09 -4.05 9.93
CA LEU A 99 7.94 -3.15 9.74
C LEU A 99 7.73 -2.20 10.93
N VAL A 100 7.71 -2.75 12.15
CA VAL A 100 7.48 -1.97 13.38
C VAL A 100 8.58 -0.93 13.57
N SER A 101 9.84 -1.31 13.38
CA SER A 101 10.97 -0.40 13.52
C SER A 101 10.98 0.69 12.46
N TYR A 102 10.65 0.36 11.22
CA TYR A 102 10.51 1.35 10.15
C TYR A 102 9.44 2.40 10.48
N LEU A 103 8.30 1.97 11.01
CA LEU A 103 7.17 2.84 11.29
C LEU A 103 7.33 3.61 12.61
N TYR A 104 7.91 3.00 13.64
CA TYR A 104 7.85 3.50 15.02
C TYR A 104 9.18 3.44 15.78
N ALA A 105 10.31 3.12 15.14
CA ALA A 105 11.63 3.11 15.81
C ALA A 105 11.67 2.29 17.11
N VAL A 106 10.88 1.23 17.19
CA VAL A 106 10.81 0.29 18.32
C VAL A 106 10.86 -1.15 17.82
N ASP A 107 11.07 -2.09 18.73
CA ASP A 107 11.25 -3.50 18.38
C ASP A 107 9.93 -4.26 18.31
N SER A 108 8.89 -3.82 19.05
CA SER A 108 7.60 -4.49 19.08
C SER A 108 6.41 -3.52 19.12
N PRO A 109 5.21 -3.95 18.68
CA PRO A 109 4.01 -3.11 18.67
C PRO A 109 3.62 -2.55 20.06
N GLU A 110 3.95 -3.26 21.14
CA GLU A 110 3.63 -2.87 22.53
C GLU A 110 4.42 -1.63 22.98
N GLN A 111 5.53 -1.35 22.32
CA GLN A 111 6.41 -0.22 22.62
C GLN A 111 6.00 1.05 21.85
N ILE A 112 4.99 0.97 20.99
CA ILE A 112 4.54 2.11 20.19
C ILE A 112 3.96 3.19 21.12
N PRO A 113 4.51 4.40 21.11
CA PRO A 113 4.01 5.48 21.95
C PRO A 113 2.65 6.00 21.44
N GLU A 114 1.74 6.31 22.35
CA GLU A 114 0.40 6.83 22.02
C GLU A 114 0.46 8.23 21.40
N THR A 115 1.41 9.05 21.88
CA THR A 115 1.67 10.40 21.41
C THR A 115 3.15 10.63 21.17
N MET A 116 3.48 11.61 20.33
CA MET A 116 4.85 11.97 20.02
C MET A 116 5.06 13.48 19.90
N ASP A 117 6.14 13.96 20.48
CA ASP A 117 6.69 15.31 20.29
C ASP A 117 8.06 15.23 19.61
N ARG A 118 8.65 16.40 19.29
CA ARG A 118 9.92 16.45 18.56
C ARG A 118 11.11 15.93 19.39
N ALA A 119 11.10 16.11 20.70
CA ALA A 119 12.19 15.65 21.56
C ALA A 119 12.16 14.13 21.71
N GLY A 120 10.96 13.57 21.95
CA GLY A 120 10.73 12.13 22.01
C GLY A 120 11.10 11.43 20.71
N GLU A 121 10.76 12.02 19.55
CA GLU A 121 11.09 11.45 18.24
C GLU A 121 12.61 11.34 18.03
N ILE A 122 13.36 12.38 18.39
CA ILE A 122 14.83 12.38 18.29
C ILE A 122 15.41 11.32 19.22
N LEU A 123 14.93 11.26 20.47
CA LEU A 123 15.43 10.32 21.48
C LEU A 123 15.17 8.87 21.09
N ILE A 124 13.95 8.54 20.66
CA ILE A 124 13.58 7.15 20.35
C ILE A 124 14.30 6.64 19.09
N ARG A 125 14.47 7.50 18.07
CA ARG A 125 15.26 7.16 16.88
C ARG A 125 16.73 6.97 17.19
N ASP A 126 17.31 7.84 18.03
CA ASP A 126 18.72 7.71 18.43
C ASP A 126 18.95 6.44 19.27
N ALA A 127 18.03 6.14 20.21
CA ALA A 127 18.08 4.92 20.99
C ALA A 127 18.05 3.67 20.10
N TYR A 128 17.10 3.61 19.15
CA TYR A 128 17.01 2.51 18.20
C TYR A 128 18.28 2.41 17.34
N ARG A 129 18.78 3.54 16.83
CA ARG A 129 20.00 3.57 16.03
C ARG A 129 21.20 3.01 16.79
N ARG A 130 21.39 3.41 18.05
CA ARG A 130 22.50 2.91 18.88
C ARG A 130 22.40 1.41 19.14
N ALA A 131 21.18 0.90 19.30
CA ALA A 131 20.95 -0.52 19.54
C ALA A 131 21.16 -1.37 18.27
N HIS A 132 20.71 -0.89 17.11
CA HIS A 132 20.51 -1.75 15.93
C HIS A 132 21.19 -1.28 14.65
N LEU A 133 21.54 0.01 14.54
CA LEU A 133 22.01 0.63 13.29
C LEU A 133 23.41 1.24 13.39
N GLN A 134 24.19 0.97 14.45
CA GLN A 134 25.56 1.47 14.59
C GLN A 134 26.47 1.09 13.41
N ALA A 135 26.22 -0.05 12.77
CA ALA A 135 26.99 -0.48 11.61
C ALA A 135 26.80 0.42 10.37
N ILE A 136 25.69 1.17 10.29
CA ILE A 136 25.27 1.95 9.12
C ILE A 136 25.22 3.45 9.43
N ALA A 137 24.93 3.80 10.68
CA ALA A 137 24.89 5.16 11.19
C ALA A 137 25.67 5.21 12.52
N PRO A 138 27.02 5.13 12.47
CA PRO A 138 27.87 5.11 13.65
C PRO A 138 27.87 6.47 14.35
N ASP A 139 28.16 6.44 15.65
CA ASP A 139 28.39 7.67 16.42
C ASP A 139 29.54 8.50 15.83
N LEU A 140 29.36 9.82 15.84
CA LEU A 140 30.47 10.76 15.63
C LEU A 140 31.41 10.73 16.83
N GLU A 141 32.60 11.32 16.67
CA GLU A 141 33.58 11.41 17.76
C GLU A 141 33.04 12.09 19.03
N ASP A 142 32.07 13.00 18.89
CA ASP A 142 31.40 13.69 20.00
C ASP A 142 30.19 12.92 20.57
N GLY A 143 30.00 11.67 20.14
CA GLY A 143 28.93 10.78 20.58
C GLY A 143 27.55 11.08 19.99
N LYS A 144 27.42 12.09 19.11
CA LYS A 144 26.15 12.40 18.45
C LYS A 144 25.88 11.46 17.27
N ALA A 145 24.61 11.40 16.87
CA ALA A 145 24.23 10.71 15.66
C ALA A 145 24.88 11.37 14.42
N PRO A 146 25.21 10.59 13.39
CA PRO A 146 25.80 11.14 12.18
C PRO A 146 24.74 11.97 11.41
N PRO A 147 25.17 12.92 10.57
CA PRO A 147 24.26 13.58 9.64
C PRO A 147 23.73 12.60 8.59
N GLY A 148 22.78 13.04 7.76
CA GLY A 148 22.25 12.26 6.64
C GLY A 148 20.84 11.74 6.87
N ASN A 149 20.43 10.78 6.03
CA ASN A 149 19.04 10.33 5.93
C ASN A 149 18.71 9.07 6.73
N TRP A 150 19.63 8.57 7.56
CA TRP A 150 19.42 7.34 8.36
C TRP A 150 18.14 7.40 9.21
N TYR A 151 17.79 8.57 9.72
CA TYR A 151 16.61 8.75 10.56
C TYR A 151 15.30 8.47 9.80
N GLN A 152 15.31 8.49 8.45
CA GLN A 152 14.15 8.13 7.64
C GLN A 152 13.92 6.62 7.56
N LEU A 153 14.87 5.79 7.99
CA LEU A 153 14.72 4.33 8.04
C LEU A 153 13.88 3.87 9.24
N VAL A 154 13.63 4.75 10.21
CA VAL A 154 13.01 4.39 11.49
C VAL A 154 12.05 5.47 11.96
N GLY A 155 10.88 5.09 12.47
CA GLY A 155 9.91 6.04 12.99
C GLY A 155 9.22 6.88 11.92
N SER A 156 9.03 6.39 10.70
CA SER A 156 8.40 7.14 9.61
C SER A 156 6.98 7.61 9.93
N SER A 157 6.23 6.90 10.79
CA SER A 157 4.88 7.27 11.20
C SER A 157 4.84 8.44 12.20
N TYR A 158 5.97 8.90 12.75
CA TYR A 158 5.99 10.11 13.58
C TYR A 158 5.84 11.38 12.75
N ASP A 159 6.44 11.39 11.56
CA ASP A 159 6.48 12.54 10.69
C ASP A 159 5.30 12.60 9.70
N ARG A 160 4.72 11.44 9.34
CA ARG A 160 3.85 11.35 8.15
C ARG A 160 2.86 10.21 8.15
N THR A 161 1.75 10.47 7.45
CA THR A 161 0.74 9.46 7.11
C THR A 161 1.21 8.66 5.89
N ILE A 162 1.00 7.35 5.92
CA ILE A 162 1.45 6.42 4.89
C ILE A 162 0.24 5.64 4.34
N TYR A 163 0.15 5.48 3.03
CA TYR A 163 -0.85 4.66 2.36
C TYR A 163 -0.20 3.40 1.81
N GLY A 164 -0.76 2.23 2.10
CA GLY A 164 -0.30 0.95 1.55
C GLY A 164 -1.21 0.44 0.46
N PHE A 165 -0.66 0.08 -0.70
CA PHE A 165 -1.35 -0.59 -1.79
C PHE A 165 -0.83 -2.03 -1.89
N SER A 166 -1.49 -2.96 -1.20
CA SER A 166 -1.11 -4.37 -1.10
C SER A 166 -1.70 -5.19 -2.22
N VAL A 167 -0.89 -6.04 -2.84
CA VAL A 167 -1.28 -7.05 -3.80
C VAL A 167 -0.68 -8.39 -3.38
N LYS A 168 -1.32 -9.48 -3.79
CA LYS A 168 -0.90 -10.84 -3.41
C LYS A 168 0.44 -11.19 -4.04
N THR A 169 1.20 -12.04 -3.39
CA THR A 169 2.37 -12.72 -3.95
C THR A 169 2.30 -14.21 -3.61
N THR A 170 3.21 -14.99 -4.19
CA THR A 170 3.40 -16.39 -3.82
C THR A 170 4.74 -16.57 -3.10
N PRO A 171 4.87 -17.61 -2.26
CA PRO A 171 6.15 -17.93 -1.62
C PRO A 171 7.31 -18.08 -2.62
N GLU A 172 7.05 -18.58 -3.82
CA GLU A 172 8.06 -18.70 -4.87
C GLU A 172 8.51 -17.34 -5.41
N GLN A 173 7.59 -16.38 -5.53
CA GLN A 173 7.94 -15.01 -5.95
C GLN A 173 8.77 -14.31 -4.89
N ASP A 174 8.42 -14.47 -3.61
CA ASP A 174 9.17 -13.91 -2.48
C ASP A 174 10.56 -14.54 -2.37
N ALA A 175 10.67 -15.86 -2.55
CA ALA A 175 11.96 -16.55 -2.61
C ALA A 175 12.83 -16.03 -3.78
N GLY A 176 12.23 -15.79 -4.95
CA GLY A 176 12.89 -15.18 -6.09
C GLY A 176 13.38 -13.74 -5.81
N LEU A 177 12.58 -12.95 -5.08
CA LEU A 177 12.98 -11.62 -4.62
C LEU A 177 14.19 -11.72 -3.68
N ILE A 178 14.12 -12.56 -2.65
CA ILE A 178 15.19 -12.76 -1.65
C ILE A 178 16.50 -13.11 -2.36
N ALA A 179 16.47 -14.11 -3.26
CA ALA A 179 17.64 -14.51 -4.03
C ALA A 179 18.20 -13.34 -4.85
N ALA A 180 17.35 -12.62 -5.56
CA ALA A 180 17.77 -11.51 -6.42
C ALA A 180 18.35 -10.30 -5.66
N PHE A 181 17.93 -10.08 -4.40
CA PHE A 181 18.44 -9.00 -3.55
C PHE A 181 19.73 -9.41 -2.81
N ASN A 182 19.83 -10.67 -2.37
CA ASN A 182 21.00 -11.17 -1.66
C ASN A 182 22.20 -11.50 -2.58
N ASP A 183 21.95 -11.81 -3.86
CA ASP A 183 23.01 -12.14 -4.83
C ASP A 183 23.74 -10.90 -5.39
N ARG A 184 23.07 -9.74 -5.40
CA ARG A 184 23.63 -8.52 -6.00
C ARG A 184 24.44 -7.73 -4.98
N LYS A 185 25.52 -7.10 -5.45
CA LYS A 185 26.21 -6.05 -4.69
C LYS A 185 25.23 -4.89 -4.44
N ASN A 186 24.85 -4.71 -3.18
CA ASN A 186 24.04 -3.58 -2.73
C ASN A 186 24.94 -2.34 -2.61
N VAL A 187 25.06 -1.57 -3.70
CA VAL A 187 25.89 -0.37 -3.77
C VAL A 187 25.08 0.75 -4.38
N GLU A 188 25.05 1.88 -3.68
CA GLU A 188 24.26 3.06 -4.00
C GLU A 188 24.46 3.51 -5.45
N ARG A 189 23.33 3.73 -6.13
CA ARG A 189 23.28 4.34 -7.46
C ARG A 189 22.24 5.46 -7.52
N TYR A 190 21.93 6.04 -6.37
CA TYR A 190 20.83 6.97 -6.22
C TYR A 190 20.96 8.17 -7.17
N ASN A 191 19.84 8.52 -7.80
CA ASN A 191 19.68 9.73 -8.60
C ASN A 191 18.24 10.21 -8.48
N GLY A 192 18.03 11.42 -7.95
CA GLY A 192 16.69 11.93 -7.64
C GLY A 192 15.71 11.96 -8.83
N ALA A 193 16.19 12.06 -10.07
CA ALA A 193 15.34 12.13 -11.26
C ALA A 193 15.02 10.75 -11.87
N PHE A 194 15.97 9.81 -11.86
CA PHE A 194 15.84 8.56 -12.63
C PHE A 194 16.17 7.28 -11.87
N ILE A 195 16.77 7.38 -10.68
CA ILE A 195 17.15 6.24 -9.81
C ILE A 195 16.80 6.61 -8.37
N ASN A 196 15.52 6.90 -8.14
CA ASN A 196 15.00 7.35 -6.84
C ASN A 196 14.19 6.24 -6.14
N CYS A 197 13.56 6.57 -5.01
CA CYS A 197 12.73 5.64 -4.25
C CYS A 197 11.53 5.08 -5.03
N ALA A 198 10.90 5.88 -5.88
CA ALA A 198 9.77 5.45 -6.70
C ALA A 198 10.22 4.57 -7.89
N ASP A 199 11.39 4.84 -8.48
CA ASP A 199 11.99 3.94 -9.47
C ASP A 199 12.37 2.59 -8.84
N PHE A 200 12.89 2.59 -7.61
CA PHE A 200 13.15 1.37 -6.85
C PHE A 200 11.86 0.56 -6.65
N VAL A 201 10.79 1.19 -6.14
CA VAL A 201 9.48 0.55 -5.97
C VAL A 201 8.97 0.00 -7.30
N ARG A 202 9.01 0.79 -8.38
CA ARG A 202 8.58 0.35 -9.71
C ARG A 202 9.31 -0.90 -10.16
N VAL A 203 10.64 -0.92 -10.06
CA VAL A 203 11.46 -2.06 -10.49
C VAL A 203 11.18 -3.28 -9.62
N THR A 204 11.02 -3.10 -8.31
CA THR A 204 10.75 -4.19 -7.36
C THR A 204 9.35 -4.80 -7.58
N ILE A 205 8.30 -3.98 -7.66
CA ILE A 205 6.93 -4.46 -7.90
C ILE A 205 6.81 -5.13 -9.27
N ASN A 206 7.49 -4.61 -10.29
CA ASN A 206 7.47 -5.22 -11.62
C ASN A 206 8.15 -6.59 -11.71
N ARG A 207 8.87 -7.04 -10.67
CA ARG A 207 9.35 -8.43 -10.58
C ARG A 207 8.21 -9.41 -10.25
N PHE A 208 7.26 -8.97 -9.43
CA PHE A 208 6.06 -9.74 -9.09
C PHE A 208 5.02 -9.65 -10.20
N TYR A 209 4.83 -8.43 -10.72
CA TYR A 209 3.81 -8.12 -11.71
C TYR A 209 4.43 -7.36 -12.87
N PRO A 210 4.95 -8.08 -13.88
CA PRO A 210 5.60 -7.46 -15.04
C PRO A 210 4.71 -6.39 -15.66
N HIS A 211 5.28 -5.20 -15.86
CA HIS A 211 4.60 -4.05 -16.47
C HIS A 211 3.41 -3.49 -15.64
N ALA A 212 3.30 -3.79 -14.34
CA ALA A 212 2.29 -3.14 -13.51
C ALA A 212 2.49 -1.64 -13.37
N ILE A 213 3.74 -1.20 -13.28
CA ILE A 213 4.10 0.20 -13.06
C ILE A 213 5.01 0.69 -14.18
N HIS A 214 4.57 1.74 -14.86
CA HIS A 214 5.30 2.40 -15.93
C HIS A 214 5.69 3.83 -15.54
N ARG A 215 6.77 4.33 -16.15
CA ARG A 215 7.12 5.75 -16.07
C ARG A 215 6.05 6.58 -16.76
N ASN A 216 5.72 7.71 -16.16
CA ASN A 216 4.75 8.65 -16.71
C ASN A 216 5.45 9.81 -17.42
N PHE A 217 5.62 9.68 -18.74
CA PHE A 217 6.30 10.70 -19.55
C PHE A 217 5.49 12.01 -19.69
N ILE A 218 4.16 11.93 -19.60
CA ILE A 218 3.29 13.09 -19.84
C ILE A 218 3.03 13.84 -18.53
N GLY A 219 2.49 13.18 -17.52
CA GLY A 219 2.08 13.84 -16.27
C GLY A 219 3.22 14.11 -15.29
N ASP A 220 4.33 13.38 -15.40
CA ASP A 220 5.49 13.48 -14.50
C ASP A 220 6.82 13.73 -15.24
N PHE A 221 6.78 14.16 -16.51
CA PHE A 221 7.97 14.48 -17.32
C PHE A 221 9.03 13.36 -17.36
N GLY A 222 8.58 12.09 -17.27
CA GLY A 222 9.47 10.92 -17.29
C GLY A 222 10.09 10.58 -15.94
N ILE A 223 9.84 11.37 -14.90
CA ILE A 223 10.22 11.08 -13.51
C ILE A 223 9.19 10.12 -12.91
N THR A 224 9.67 9.10 -12.19
CA THR A 224 8.79 8.25 -11.39
C THR A 224 8.53 8.93 -10.04
N SER A 225 7.27 9.18 -9.70
CA SER A 225 6.86 9.76 -8.40
C SER A 225 6.12 8.72 -7.54
N PRO A 226 6.11 8.87 -6.19
CA PRO A 226 5.31 8.03 -5.29
C PRO A 226 3.82 7.94 -5.68
N LYS A 227 3.25 9.05 -6.15
CA LYS A 227 1.88 9.09 -6.67
C LYS A 227 1.71 8.25 -7.93
N SER A 228 2.69 8.32 -8.84
CA SER A 228 2.66 7.59 -10.11
C SER A 228 2.74 6.07 -9.91
N VAL A 229 3.54 5.58 -8.95
CA VAL A 229 3.67 4.15 -8.67
C VAL A 229 2.39 3.57 -8.10
N ALA A 230 1.76 4.28 -7.15
CA ALA A 230 0.48 3.91 -6.57
C ALA A 230 -0.63 3.87 -7.63
N ARG A 231 -0.69 4.91 -8.47
CA ARG A 231 -1.62 4.98 -9.60
C ARG A 231 -1.42 3.82 -10.58
N GLY A 232 -0.17 3.53 -10.94
CA GLY A 232 0.17 2.44 -11.86
C GLY A 232 -0.34 1.10 -11.35
N LEU A 233 -0.02 0.76 -10.10
CA LEU A 233 -0.46 -0.49 -9.47
C LEU A 233 -1.98 -0.57 -9.33
N ALA A 234 -2.63 0.53 -8.94
CA ALA A 234 -4.09 0.60 -8.84
C ALA A 234 -4.75 0.37 -10.21
N HIS A 235 -4.24 1.02 -11.26
CA HIS A 235 -4.77 0.87 -12.62
C HIS A 235 -4.53 -0.54 -13.17
N TYR A 236 -3.35 -1.11 -12.94
CA TYR A 236 -3.04 -2.49 -13.31
C TYR A 236 -4.04 -3.46 -12.67
N SER A 237 -4.28 -3.32 -11.37
CA SER A 237 -5.18 -4.20 -10.62
C SER A 237 -6.66 -4.10 -11.05
N VAL A 238 -7.08 -2.99 -11.66
CA VAL A 238 -8.42 -2.91 -12.28
C VAL A 238 -8.56 -3.88 -13.45
N LYS A 239 -7.48 -4.10 -14.22
CA LYS A 239 -7.45 -5.04 -15.35
C LYS A 239 -7.08 -6.46 -14.92
N HIS A 240 -6.46 -6.58 -13.74
CA HIS A 240 -5.93 -7.82 -13.16
C HIS A 240 -6.51 -8.05 -11.76
N PRO A 241 -7.81 -8.38 -11.63
CA PRO A 241 -8.46 -8.55 -10.33
C PRO A 241 -7.84 -9.68 -9.49
N GLU A 242 -7.12 -10.62 -10.12
CA GLU A 242 -6.36 -11.68 -9.46
C GLU A 242 -5.24 -11.14 -8.55
N THR A 243 -4.80 -9.89 -8.73
CA THR A 243 -3.82 -9.25 -7.82
C THR A 243 -4.38 -9.10 -6.41
N GLY A 244 -5.72 -9.07 -6.28
CA GLY A 244 -6.39 -8.93 -4.99
C GLY A 244 -6.06 -7.63 -4.27
N LEU A 245 -5.93 -6.52 -5.01
CA LEU A 245 -5.53 -5.22 -4.46
C LEU A 245 -6.33 -4.84 -3.21
N GLN A 246 -5.61 -4.57 -2.12
CA GLN A 246 -6.12 -4.00 -0.88
C GLN A 246 -5.42 -2.68 -0.61
N VAL A 247 -6.14 -1.73 -0.02
CA VAL A 247 -5.57 -0.44 0.38
C VAL A 247 -5.77 -0.25 1.87
N PHE A 248 -4.71 0.19 2.55
CA PHE A 248 -4.74 0.54 3.97
C PHE A 248 -4.02 1.87 4.23
N VAL A 249 -4.21 2.42 5.43
CA VAL A 249 -3.52 3.62 5.91
C VAL A 249 -2.79 3.31 7.21
N ILE A 250 -1.60 3.89 7.36
CA ILE A 250 -0.88 3.97 8.62
C ILE A 250 -0.93 5.45 9.03
N PRO A 251 -1.74 5.82 10.03
CA PRO A 251 -1.88 7.21 10.43
C PRO A 251 -0.59 7.70 11.09
N GLN A 252 -0.25 8.96 10.83
CA GLN A 252 0.81 9.60 11.61
C GLN A 252 0.40 9.65 13.09
N VAL A 253 1.34 9.30 13.98
CA VAL A 253 1.15 9.29 15.44
C VAL A 253 0.63 10.64 15.92
N LYS A 254 -0.23 10.61 16.94
CA LYS A 254 -0.83 11.83 17.51
C LYS A 254 0.23 12.60 18.30
N GLY A 255 0.00 13.89 18.56
CA GLY A 255 0.88 14.70 19.40
C GLY A 255 1.17 16.06 18.80
N GLU A 256 2.34 16.60 19.11
CA GLU A 256 2.72 17.98 18.78
C GLU A 256 3.44 18.13 17.45
N ILE A 257 3.87 17.01 16.84
CA ILE A 257 4.52 17.03 15.53
C ILE A 257 3.51 17.51 14.46
N PRO A 258 3.86 18.50 13.63
CA PRO A 258 3.00 18.99 12.56
C PRO A 258 2.54 17.86 11.62
N ARG A 259 1.29 17.95 11.17
CA ARG A 259 0.71 16.94 10.28
C ARG A 259 1.33 17.00 8.88
N SER A 260 1.55 15.82 8.30
CA SER A 260 1.99 15.71 6.91
C SER A 260 0.95 16.23 5.91
N HIS A 261 1.40 16.47 4.67
CA HIS A 261 0.58 17.04 3.60
C HIS A 261 0.22 16.00 2.54
N ALA A 262 -0.86 16.25 1.80
CA ALA A 262 -1.26 15.35 0.72
C ALA A 262 -0.18 15.22 -0.36
N ILE A 263 0.03 13.99 -0.84
CA ILE A 263 0.98 13.67 -1.92
C ILE A 263 0.56 14.32 -3.24
N GLN A 264 1.51 14.95 -3.91
CA GLN A 264 1.31 15.58 -5.21
C GLN A 264 2.19 14.93 -6.28
N GLY A 265 1.68 14.91 -7.52
CA GLY A 265 2.50 14.56 -8.70
C GLY A 265 3.41 15.71 -9.10
N VAL A 266 4.32 15.49 -10.06
CA VAL A 266 5.29 16.53 -10.47
C VAL A 266 4.59 17.74 -11.08
N SER A 267 3.71 17.52 -12.07
CA SER A 267 2.94 18.60 -12.72
C SER A 267 2.03 19.36 -11.74
N GLU A 268 1.37 18.63 -10.82
CA GLU A 268 0.54 19.22 -9.77
C GLU A 268 1.35 20.14 -8.84
N SER A 269 2.54 19.71 -8.43
CA SER A 269 3.45 20.49 -7.62
C SER A 269 3.92 21.76 -8.32
N LEU A 270 4.35 21.64 -9.59
CA LEU A 270 4.86 22.76 -10.38
C LEU A 270 3.79 23.85 -10.54
N LEU A 271 2.55 23.47 -10.86
CA LEU A 271 1.47 24.44 -11.04
C LEU A 271 1.05 25.10 -9.73
N LYS A 272 0.86 24.32 -8.66
CA LYS A 272 0.42 24.87 -7.36
C LYS A 272 1.43 25.80 -6.75
N LYS A 273 2.73 25.50 -6.89
CA LYS A 273 3.78 26.24 -6.22
C LYS A 273 4.45 27.31 -7.09
N TYR A 274 4.70 26.99 -8.35
CA TYR A 274 5.44 27.85 -9.26
C TYR A 274 4.58 28.41 -10.38
N GLY A 275 3.25 28.22 -10.36
CA GLY A 275 2.34 28.68 -11.40
C GLY A 275 2.49 30.17 -11.72
N VAL A 276 2.43 31.05 -10.72
CA VAL A 276 2.58 32.50 -10.92
C VAL A 276 3.96 32.88 -11.52
N PRO A 277 5.10 32.51 -10.91
CA PRO A 277 6.40 32.82 -11.51
C PRO A 277 6.61 32.15 -12.88
N LEU A 278 6.12 30.94 -13.10
CA LEU A 278 6.19 30.27 -14.41
C LEU A 278 5.34 30.98 -15.47
N ILE A 279 4.14 31.47 -15.13
CA ILE A 279 3.31 32.24 -16.06
C ILE A 279 4.04 33.51 -16.50
N VAL A 280 4.72 34.19 -15.57
CA VAL A 280 5.46 35.42 -15.88
C VAL A 280 6.71 35.14 -16.73
N LEU A 281 7.48 34.11 -16.36
CA LEU A 281 8.77 33.81 -17.00
C LEU A 281 8.64 33.00 -18.30
N SER A 282 7.64 32.12 -18.39
CA SER A 282 7.42 31.23 -19.53
C SER A 282 5.94 30.81 -19.66
N PRO A 283 5.08 31.69 -20.24
CA PRO A 283 3.66 31.41 -20.41
C PRO A 283 3.37 30.14 -21.22
N THR A 284 4.15 29.90 -22.28
CA THR A 284 3.99 28.74 -23.17
C THR A 284 4.32 27.43 -22.46
N THR A 285 5.42 27.38 -21.70
CA THR A 285 5.78 26.22 -20.87
C THR A 285 4.71 25.96 -19.82
N THR A 286 4.20 27.02 -19.19
CA THR A 286 3.12 26.89 -18.19
C THR A 286 1.84 26.32 -18.81
N ALA A 287 1.46 26.79 -20.01
CA ALA A 287 0.33 26.25 -20.74
C ALA A 287 0.51 24.75 -21.06
N ALA A 288 1.72 24.34 -21.48
CA ALA A 288 2.02 22.93 -21.71
C ALA A 288 1.94 22.08 -20.43
N ILE A 289 2.49 22.55 -19.31
CA ILE A 289 2.37 21.89 -18.00
C ILE A 289 0.91 21.80 -17.57
N PHE A 290 0.13 22.87 -17.78
CA PHE A 290 -1.30 22.90 -17.45
C PHE A 290 -2.10 21.90 -18.28
N VAL A 291 -1.87 21.84 -19.59
CA VAL A 291 -2.48 20.84 -20.49
C VAL A 291 -2.09 19.43 -20.05
N ALA A 292 -0.82 19.18 -19.73
CA ALA A 292 -0.36 17.89 -19.21
C ALA A 292 -1.07 17.53 -17.90
N TYR A 293 -1.26 18.49 -16.99
CA TYR A 293 -1.95 18.28 -15.71
C TYR A 293 -3.44 17.95 -15.87
N ILE A 294 -4.17 18.66 -16.73
CA ILE A 294 -5.62 18.42 -16.92
C ILE A 294 -5.92 17.20 -17.78
N SER A 295 -5.03 16.84 -18.71
CA SER A 295 -5.19 15.68 -19.59
C SER A 295 -4.86 14.36 -18.89
N HIS A 296 -4.17 14.42 -17.74
CA HIS A 296 -3.83 13.25 -16.95
C HIS A 296 -4.85 12.96 -15.86
N ASP A 297 -5.10 11.68 -15.62
CA ASP A 297 -6.03 11.22 -14.61
C ASP A 297 -5.64 11.71 -13.20
N ARG A 298 -6.60 12.30 -12.48
CA ARG A 298 -6.41 12.90 -11.15
C ARG A 298 -6.53 11.81 -10.10
N PHE A 299 -5.49 10.97 -10.01
CA PHE A 299 -5.40 9.96 -8.97
C PHE A 299 -5.37 10.64 -7.59
N ALA A 300 -6.26 10.24 -6.70
CA ALA A 300 -6.32 10.71 -5.32
C ALA A 300 -6.12 9.53 -4.37
N MET A 301 -5.44 9.78 -3.25
CA MET A 301 -5.31 8.76 -2.21
C MET A 301 -6.70 8.46 -1.62
N PRO A 302 -7.03 7.18 -1.33
CA PRO A 302 -8.33 6.84 -0.78
C PRO A 302 -8.57 7.51 0.57
N LYS A 303 -9.74 8.15 0.72
CA LYS A 303 -10.08 8.90 1.94
C LYS A 303 -10.45 8.00 3.13
N ASN A 304 -11.00 6.82 2.85
CA ASN A 304 -11.58 5.91 3.84
C ASN A 304 -10.86 4.54 3.85
N ALA A 305 -9.54 4.54 3.62
CA ALA A 305 -8.77 3.29 3.71
C ALA A 305 -8.78 2.80 5.18
N PRO A 306 -8.98 1.49 5.43
CA PRO A 306 -8.85 0.92 6.77
C PRO A 306 -7.46 1.15 7.33
N THR A 307 -7.36 1.33 8.65
CA THR A 307 -6.06 1.45 9.31
C THR A 307 -5.39 0.09 9.37
N LEU A 308 -4.07 0.03 9.13
CA LEU A 308 -3.29 -1.18 9.36
C LEU A 308 -3.28 -1.49 10.86
N ASP A 309 -3.88 -2.61 11.24
CA ASP A 309 -3.80 -3.14 12.59
C ASP A 309 -2.60 -4.10 12.67
N LEU A 310 -1.58 -3.72 13.46
CA LEU A 310 -0.37 -4.53 13.61
C LEU A 310 -0.61 -5.83 14.38
N ARG A 311 -1.54 -5.84 15.33
CA ARG A 311 -1.90 -7.07 16.06
C ARG A 311 -2.65 -8.02 15.15
N GLU A 312 -3.55 -7.45 14.34
CA GLU A 312 -4.22 -8.22 13.32
C GLU A 312 -3.21 -8.73 12.29
N ALA A 313 -2.24 -7.94 11.85
CA ALA A 313 -1.19 -8.38 10.92
C ALA A 313 -0.29 -9.48 11.52
N GLU A 314 0.04 -9.39 12.81
CA GLU A 314 0.84 -10.40 13.52
C GLU A 314 0.07 -11.73 13.59
N ALA A 315 -1.23 -11.65 13.90
CA ALA A 315 -2.14 -12.79 13.89
C ALA A 315 -2.45 -13.30 12.47
N LYS A 316 -2.42 -12.42 11.47
CA LYS A 316 -2.79 -12.66 10.05
C LYS A 316 -1.62 -12.99 9.13
N ASN A 317 -0.59 -13.62 9.66
CA ASN A 317 0.03 -14.74 8.92
C ASN A 317 -1.02 -15.82 8.49
N VAL A 318 -2.31 -15.61 8.79
CA VAL A 318 -3.50 -16.02 8.01
C VAL A 318 -4.43 -14.81 7.66
N ALA A 319 -4.26 -14.21 6.47
CA ALA A 319 -5.18 -13.38 5.65
C ALA A 319 -5.80 -12.05 6.19
N VAL A 320 -5.46 -10.90 5.56
CA VAL A 320 -6.08 -9.56 5.75
C VAL A 320 -7.27 -9.30 4.80
N ALA A 321 -8.21 -8.47 5.29
CA ALA A 321 -9.61 -8.32 4.88
C ALA A 321 -9.88 -7.53 3.57
N LYS A 322 -11.14 -7.61 3.12
CA LYS A 322 -11.64 -7.38 1.74
C LYS A 322 -11.21 -6.09 1.00
N PRO A 323 -11.16 -6.12 -0.35
CA PRO A 323 -10.75 -4.99 -1.20
C PRO A 323 -11.63 -3.74 -1.04
N VAL A 324 -10.99 -2.56 -1.03
CA VAL A 324 -11.64 -1.27 -1.30
C VAL A 324 -11.22 -0.81 -2.69
N VAL A 325 -12.19 -0.66 -3.59
CA VAL A 325 -11.96 -0.12 -4.94
C VAL A 325 -11.63 1.38 -4.82
N PRO A 326 -10.49 1.85 -5.36
CA PRO A 326 -10.22 3.28 -5.43
C PRO A 326 -11.30 3.96 -6.28
N SER A 327 -11.99 4.93 -5.70
CA SER A 327 -13.05 5.66 -6.40
C SER A 327 -12.46 6.52 -7.52
N GLY A 328 -12.81 6.23 -8.77
CA GLY A 328 -12.25 6.90 -9.93
C GLY A 328 -12.90 6.57 -11.27
N ARG A 329 -14.22 6.74 -11.42
CA ARG A 329 -14.85 7.20 -12.68
C ARG A 329 -16.35 7.47 -12.53
N THR A 330 -16.76 8.72 -12.71
CA THR A 330 -18.00 9.00 -13.43
C THR A 330 -17.67 8.80 -14.90
N VAL A 331 -18.14 7.68 -15.47
CA VAL A 331 -18.11 7.49 -16.92
C VAL A 331 -19.08 8.53 -17.50
N LEU A 332 -18.54 9.54 -18.20
CA LEU A 332 -19.31 10.35 -19.13
C LEU A 332 -19.78 9.39 -20.24
N THR A 333 -21.01 8.90 -20.12
CA THR A 333 -21.70 8.26 -21.23
C THR A 333 -21.90 9.31 -22.32
N LYS A 334 -21.31 9.03 -23.48
CA LYS A 334 -21.42 9.81 -24.70
C LYS A 334 -22.91 9.98 -25.03
N ALA A 335 -23.37 11.23 -25.08
CA ALA A 335 -24.72 11.58 -25.47
C ALA A 335 -25.02 11.01 -26.87
N GLY A 336 -26.10 10.26 -26.96
CA GLY A 336 -26.65 9.71 -28.19
C GLY A 336 -28.16 9.59 -28.07
N THR A 337 -28.83 10.64 -28.53
CA THR A 337 -30.21 10.64 -29.08
C THR A 337 -31.34 10.17 -28.17
N VAL A 338 -32.03 11.13 -27.54
CA VAL A 338 -33.40 10.94 -27.04
C VAL A 338 -34.37 11.31 -28.18
N VAL A 339 -35.17 10.35 -28.60
CA VAL A 339 -36.41 10.57 -29.36
C VAL A 339 -37.56 10.46 -28.35
N PRO A 340 -38.48 11.45 -28.21
CA PRO A 340 -39.60 11.34 -27.30
C PRO A 340 -40.88 10.91 -28.02
N ALA A 341 -41.62 9.97 -27.42
CA ALA A 341 -43.07 9.71 -27.47
C ALA A 341 -43.30 8.20 -27.18
N ALA A 342 -44.29 7.73 -26.42
CA ALA A 342 -45.58 8.30 -26.07
C ALA A 342 -46.13 7.73 -24.75
N THR A 343 -46.99 8.54 -24.18
CA THR A 343 -48.02 8.36 -23.15
C THR A 343 -48.78 7.03 -23.18
N VAL A 344 -48.95 6.36 -22.03
CA VAL A 344 -50.16 5.59 -21.68
C VAL A 344 -50.40 5.62 -20.16
N THR A 345 -51.57 6.10 -19.77
CA THR A 345 -52.32 5.85 -18.51
C THR A 345 -53.80 5.78 -18.91
N PRO A 346 -54.78 5.35 -18.07
CA PRO A 346 -54.73 4.66 -16.77
C PRO A 346 -55.80 3.54 -16.59
N GLY A 347 -55.82 2.90 -15.42
CA GLY A 347 -57.02 2.29 -14.80
C GLY A 347 -56.66 1.24 -13.74
N THR A 348 -57.37 0.98 -12.64
CA THR A 348 -58.51 1.58 -11.93
C THR A 348 -58.57 0.87 -10.56
N VAL A 349 -58.67 1.65 -9.47
CA VAL A 349 -59.44 1.46 -8.20
C VAL A 349 -59.63 0.05 -7.61
N ALA A 350 -59.21 -0.14 -6.35
CA ALA A 350 -60.11 -0.33 -5.19
C ALA A 350 -59.35 -0.66 -3.88
N SER A 351 -59.68 0.05 -2.80
CA SER A 351 -59.46 -0.35 -1.41
C SER A 351 -60.68 0.13 -0.61
N PRO A 352 -61.23 -0.66 0.33
CA PRO A 352 -62.23 -0.16 1.27
C PRO A 352 -61.66 0.18 2.65
N ALA A 353 -62.45 0.99 3.33
CA ALA A 353 -62.25 1.75 4.56
C ALA A 353 -62.04 0.95 5.86
N THR A 354 -61.57 1.65 6.90
CA THR A 354 -62.36 1.84 8.12
C THR A 354 -61.82 3.02 8.96
N ALA A 355 -62.76 3.74 9.57
CA ALA A 355 -62.63 5.01 10.28
C ALA A 355 -62.63 4.83 11.81
N ASN A 356 -62.20 5.89 12.51
CA ASN A 356 -62.54 6.38 13.86
C ASN A 356 -61.39 7.32 14.27
N GLY A 357 -61.50 8.55 14.80
CA GLY A 357 -62.59 9.43 15.23
C GLY A 357 -61.98 10.45 16.23
N VAL A 358 -62.09 11.76 15.94
CA VAL A 358 -62.54 12.90 16.82
C VAL A 358 -62.00 12.91 18.28
N THR A 359 -61.33 13.93 18.83
CA THR A 359 -61.70 15.34 19.18
C THR A 359 -60.43 16.11 19.58
N GLU A 360 -60.18 17.35 19.11
CA GLU A 360 -60.38 18.64 19.83
C GLU A 360 -59.98 18.64 21.32
N GLU A 361 -58.83 19.24 21.68
CA GLU A 361 -58.67 20.64 22.14
C GLU A 361 -57.20 21.09 21.97
#